data_AF-B9TLT5-F1
#
_entry.id   AF-B9TLT5-F1
#
_cell.length_a   1.000
_cell.length_b   1.000
_cell.length_c   1.000
_cell.angle_alpha   90.00
_cell.angle_beta   90.00
_cell.angle_gamma   90.00
#
_symmetry.space_group_name_H-M   'P 1'
#
loop_
_entity.id
_entity.type
_entity.pdbx_description
1 polymer ?
#
loop_
_entity_poly.entity_id
_entity_poly.type
_entity_poly.pdbx_seq_one_letter_code
_entity_poly.pdbx_strand_id
1 'polypeptide(L)'
;SCQARPPDVRDDWIRYRYGKHEGKLVQLLDEWNRGSESGKWGKDFALFRTGTEPGAAFGAAKARAGKGVTVIYGTNAGKLDNNAANTVLDSFGKVGAAAYWFIKSPIPLEVLEKPDLIYQYERRRQTYIDGQRVRLLELFKPNEHLSRHRYYLVGTYVVRHEQFDANGRVKRVVTLDGWRQPRPGPKPDIDDKLLTDDGLSIKTHQIYHRVHEFDSQGKPKLVAVSWDRAIRNPLKKTSLLSADLAYGTPSAKELWKSEEEFCQHFDFSPAAEQVFPDVANGEDPEQI
;
A
#
# COMPACT_ATOMS: atom_id res chain seq x y z
N SER A 1 3.97 28.65 -41.85
CA SER A 1 4.07 27.89 -40.60
C SER A 1 4.04 26.41 -40.95
N CYS A 2 5.10 25.65 -40.65
CA CYS A 2 5.01 24.20 -40.73
C CYS A 2 4.20 23.72 -39.53
N GLN A 3 2.90 23.52 -39.71
CA GLN A 3 2.10 22.75 -38.76
C GLN A 3 2.51 21.28 -38.95
N ALA A 4 3.52 20.86 -38.18
CA ALA A 4 3.81 19.44 -38.05
C ALA A 4 2.52 18.74 -37.63
N ARG A 5 2.15 17.66 -38.32
CA ARG A 5 1.05 16.81 -37.88
C ARG A 5 1.40 16.29 -36.48
N PRO A 6 0.42 16.15 -35.57
CA PRO A 6 0.66 15.47 -34.31
C PRO A 6 1.30 14.11 -34.59
N PRO A 7 2.33 13.71 -33.83
CA PRO A 7 2.93 12.39 -34.01
C PRO A 7 1.89 11.28 -33.82
N ASP A 8 1.99 10.22 -34.60
CA ASP A 8 1.10 9.06 -34.47
C ASP A 8 1.37 8.36 -33.13
N VAL A 9 0.35 7.77 -32.53
CA VAL A 9 0.51 7.04 -31.27
C VAL A 9 1.34 5.75 -31.45
N ARG A 10 1.45 5.27 -32.69
CA ARG A 10 2.24 4.11 -33.10
C ARG A 10 3.73 4.42 -33.26
N ASP A 11 4.11 5.69 -33.34
CA ASP A 11 5.48 6.10 -33.52
C ASP A 11 6.20 6.22 -32.17
N ASP A 12 7.50 5.99 -32.17
CA ASP A 12 8.36 6.36 -31.05
C ASP A 12 8.66 7.85 -31.12
N TRP A 13 8.37 8.57 -30.04
CA TRP A 13 8.63 10.00 -29.96
C TRP A 13 8.83 10.47 -28.52
N ILE A 14 9.47 11.63 -28.40
CA ILE A 14 9.69 12.30 -27.12
C ILE A 14 9.05 13.68 -27.18
N ARG A 15 8.33 14.05 -26.12
CA ARG A 15 7.69 15.36 -25.97
C ARG A 15 8.15 16.03 -24.68
N TYR A 16 8.58 17.27 -24.83
CA TYR A 16 8.92 18.14 -23.71
C TYR A 16 7.88 19.26 -23.58
N ARG A 17 7.55 19.64 -22.35
CA ARG A 17 6.75 20.85 -22.06
C ARG A 17 7.51 21.69 -21.06
N TYR A 18 7.54 23.00 -21.30
CA TYR A 18 8.19 23.97 -20.42
C TYR A 18 7.19 25.06 -20.00
N GLY A 19 7.40 25.63 -18.82
CA GLY A 19 6.71 26.81 -18.32
C GLY A 19 7.72 27.88 -17.86
N LYS A 20 7.23 29.01 -17.37
CA LYS A 20 8.06 30.06 -16.76
C LYS A 20 7.78 30.19 -15.27
N HIS A 21 8.82 30.38 -14.47
CA HIS A 21 8.74 30.72 -13.05
C HIS A 21 9.86 31.70 -12.71
N GLU A 22 9.50 32.83 -12.10
CA GLU A 22 10.45 33.92 -11.79
C GLU A 22 11.32 34.31 -13.01
N GLY A 23 10.71 34.36 -14.19
CA GLY A 23 11.39 34.68 -15.44
C GLY A 23 12.27 33.56 -16.02
N LYS A 24 12.48 32.45 -15.31
CA LYS A 24 13.28 31.29 -15.76
C LYS A 24 12.41 30.23 -16.42
N LEU A 25 12.96 29.57 -17.44
CA LEU A 25 12.33 28.41 -18.07
C LEU A 25 12.43 27.21 -17.12
N VAL A 26 11.30 26.53 -16.89
CA VAL A 26 11.23 25.34 -16.04
C VAL A 26 10.57 24.21 -16.82
N GLN A 27 11.17 23.03 -16.83
CA GLN A 27 10.59 21.86 -17.46
C GLN A 27 9.40 21.35 -16.64
N LEU A 28 8.30 21.10 -17.33
CA LEU A 28 7.03 20.63 -16.77
C LEU A 28 6.65 19.22 -17.21
N LEU A 29 7.22 18.73 -18.31
CA LEU A 29 6.96 17.41 -18.85
C LEU A 29 8.19 16.87 -19.59
N ASP A 30 8.46 15.59 -19.38
CA ASP A 30 9.32 14.73 -20.19
C ASP A 30 8.54 13.45 -20.45
N GLU A 31 8.03 13.28 -21.66
CA GLU A 31 7.19 12.15 -22.06
C GLU A 31 7.83 11.38 -23.19
N TRP A 32 8.00 10.08 -22.98
CA TRP A 32 8.45 9.11 -23.96
C TRP A 32 7.27 8.26 -24.39
N ASN A 33 6.91 8.32 -25.66
CA ASN A 33 5.97 7.38 -26.25
C ASN A 33 6.73 6.25 -26.92
N ARG A 34 6.33 5.02 -26.60
CA ARG A 34 6.79 3.80 -27.26
C ARG A 34 5.61 3.17 -27.96
N GLY A 35 5.54 3.33 -29.27
CA GLY A 35 4.43 2.84 -30.09
C GLY A 35 4.75 1.51 -30.75
N SER A 36 3.72 0.86 -31.30
CA SER A 36 3.88 -0.33 -32.13
C SER A 36 2.89 -0.31 -33.29
N GLU A 37 3.21 -1.03 -34.37
CA GLU A 37 2.32 -1.15 -35.55
C GLU A 37 0.93 -1.69 -35.20
N SER A 38 0.83 -2.49 -34.12
CA SER A 38 -0.43 -3.04 -33.62
C SER A 38 -1.36 -2.01 -32.96
N GLY A 39 -0.95 -0.74 -32.85
CA GLY A 39 -1.69 0.30 -32.15
C GLY A 39 -1.53 0.29 -30.62
N LYS A 40 -0.82 -0.70 -30.07
CA LYS A 40 -0.40 -0.70 -28.67
C LYS A 40 0.68 0.35 -28.45
N TRP A 41 0.57 1.06 -27.34
CA TRP A 41 1.52 2.08 -26.92
C TRP A 41 1.76 2.02 -25.41
N GLY A 42 2.95 2.45 -25.01
CA GLY A 42 3.32 2.75 -23.63
C GLY A 42 3.88 4.15 -23.54
N LYS A 43 3.57 4.86 -22.47
CA LYS A 43 4.14 6.17 -22.17
C LYS A 43 4.88 6.12 -20.85
N ASP A 44 6.10 6.64 -20.86
CA ASP A 44 6.90 6.87 -19.66
C ASP A 44 7.07 8.37 -19.50
N PHE A 45 6.56 8.90 -18.40
CA PHE A 45 6.71 10.30 -18.01
C PHE A 45 7.89 10.36 -17.04
N ALA A 46 9.10 10.58 -17.55
CA ALA A 46 10.29 10.71 -16.72
C ALA A 46 10.19 11.92 -15.76
N LEU A 47 9.43 12.93 -16.18
CA LEU A 47 9.07 14.08 -15.36
C LEU A 47 7.65 14.54 -15.73
N PHE A 48 6.82 14.80 -14.73
CA PHE A 48 5.65 15.67 -14.84
C PHE A 48 5.64 16.65 -13.67
N ARG A 49 5.16 17.87 -13.93
CA ARG A 49 4.95 18.92 -12.92
C ARG A 49 3.71 19.72 -13.27
N THR A 50 2.81 19.89 -12.29
CA THR A 50 1.53 20.61 -12.52
C THR A 50 1.65 22.12 -12.43
N GLY A 51 2.70 22.61 -11.77
CA GLY A 51 2.97 24.03 -11.59
C GLY A 51 4.27 24.25 -10.85
N THR A 52 4.68 25.50 -10.69
CA THR A 52 5.99 25.84 -10.12
C THR A 52 5.95 26.14 -8.62
N GLU A 53 4.75 26.18 -8.05
CA GLU A 53 4.50 26.44 -6.63
C GLU A 53 4.85 25.24 -5.72
N PRO A 54 5.11 25.47 -4.42
CA PRO A 54 5.42 24.39 -3.45
C PRO A 54 4.36 23.28 -3.33
N GLY A 55 3.08 23.61 -3.60
CA GLY A 55 1.97 22.66 -3.56
C GLY A 55 1.74 21.88 -4.85
N ALA A 56 2.53 22.14 -5.90
CA ALA A 56 2.38 21.44 -7.17
C ALA A 56 2.75 19.95 -7.03
N ALA A 57 2.05 19.10 -7.77
CA ALA A 57 2.45 17.71 -7.91
C ALA A 57 3.63 17.63 -8.87
N PHE A 58 4.61 16.81 -8.49
CA PHE A 58 5.76 16.54 -9.32
C PHE A 58 6.24 15.11 -9.15
N GLY A 59 6.74 14.52 -10.23
CA GLY A 59 7.32 13.18 -10.19
C GLY A 59 7.39 12.52 -11.55
N ALA A 60 7.23 11.20 -11.57
CA ALA A 60 7.25 10.38 -12.77
C ALA A 60 5.97 9.54 -12.86
N ALA A 61 5.60 9.08 -14.04
CA ALA A 61 4.42 8.23 -14.22
C ALA A 61 4.61 7.26 -15.39
N LYS A 62 3.79 6.21 -15.43
CA LYS A 62 3.67 5.35 -16.61
C LYS A 62 2.21 5.25 -17.03
N ALA A 63 2.00 5.10 -18.33
CA ALA A 63 0.68 4.84 -18.90
C ALA A 63 0.76 3.80 -20.03
N ARG A 64 -0.37 3.14 -20.30
CA ARG A 64 -0.49 2.07 -21.31
C ARG A 64 -1.78 2.20 -22.11
N ALA A 65 -1.75 1.75 -23.36
CA ALA A 65 -2.93 1.65 -24.21
C ALA A 65 -4.05 0.84 -23.52
N GLY A 66 -5.27 1.37 -23.54
CA GLY A 66 -6.45 0.75 -22.93
C GLY A 66 -6.53 0.84 -21.40
N LYS A 67 -5.43 1.13 -20.69
CA LYS A 67 -5.38 1.29 -19.23
C LYS A 67 -5.15 2.72 -18.76
N GLY A 68 -4.65 3.61 -19.62
CA GLY A 68 -4.30 4.96 -19.21
C GLY A 68 -3.14 4.96 -18.21
N VAL A 69 -3.15 5.85 -17.22
CA VAL A 69 -2.10 5.93 -16.18
C VAL A 69 -2.15 4.70 -15.27
N THR A 70 -1.05 3.97 -15.17
CA THR A 70 -0.94 2.75 -14.35
C THR A 70 -0.19 3.00 -13.04
N VAL A 71 0.79 3.91 -13.06
CA VAL A 71 1.56 4.28 -11.87
C VAL A 71 1.95 5.76 -11.87
N ILE A 72 1.96 6.35 -10.67
CA ILE A 72 2.49 7.69 -10.40
C ILE A 72 3.46 7.61 -9.22
N TYR A 73 4.69 8.04 -9.44
CA TYR A 73 5.72 8.23 -8.43
C TYR A 73 5.86 9.72 -8.14
N GLY A 74 5.93 10.13 -6.88
CA GLY A 74 6.37 11.48 -6.56
C GLY A 74 5.61 12.16 -5.45
N THR A 75 5.73 13.49 -5.41
CA THR A 75 5.24 14.30 -4.30
C THR A 75 3.94 15.00 -4.68
N ASN A 76 3.06 15.20 -3.71
CA ASN A 76 1.77 15.89 -3.82
C ASN A 76 0.75 15.30 -4.82
N ALA A 77 1.07 14.23 -5.56
CA ALA A 77 0.12 13.58 -6.46
C ALA A 77 -1.14 13.09 -5.73
N GLY A 78 -0.99 12.59 -4.50
CA GLY A 78 -2.09 12.22 -3.61
C GLY A 78 -2.05 12.90 -2.26
N LYS A 79 -1.78 14.22 -2.24
CA LYS A 79 -1.63 15.02 -1.01
C LYS A 79 -2.72 14.82 0.06
N LEU A 80 -3.99 14.64 -0.32
CA LEU A 80 -5.11 14.44 0.63
C LEU A 80 -5.03 13.11 1.38
N ASP A 81 -4.30 12.13 0.84
CA ASP A 81 -4.05 10.85 1.51
C ASP A 81 -2.93 10.99 2.55
N ASN A 82 -2.12 12.04 2.47
CA ASN A 82 -1.10 12.39 3.45
C ASN A 82 -1.74 13.17 4.61
N ASN A 83 -2.77 12.59 5.22
CA ASN A 83 -3.47 13.15 6.37
C ASN A 83 -3.03 12.45 7.66
N ALA A 84 -3.43 13.01 8.81
CA ALA A 84 -3.01 12.50 10.12
C ALA A 84 -3.36 11.03 10.34
N ALA A 85 -4.51 10.56 9.83
CA ALA A 85 -4.91 9.16 9.98
C ALA A 85 -4.00 8.21 9.18
N ASN A 86 -3.60 8.56 7.95
CA ASN A 86 -2.71 7.69 7.16
C ASN A 86 -1.21 7.98 7.32
N THR A 87 -0.83 8.88 8.21
CA THR A 87 0.59 9.23 8.37
C THR A 87 1.29 8.17 9.20
N VAL A 88 2.18 7.44 8.54
CA VAL A 88 3.15 6.56 9.20
C VAL A 88 4.53 7.16 9.03
N LEU A 89 5.21 7.43 10.14
CA LEU A 89 6.53 8.05 10.14
C LEU A 89 7.63 6.98 10.13
N ASP A 90 8.73 7.29 9.46
CA ASP A 90 9.94 6.49 9.52
C ASP A 90 10.66 6.60 10.87
N SER A 91 11.73 5.82 11.01
CA SER A 91 12.59 5.84 12.20
C SER A 91 13.23 7.21 12.50
N PHE A 92 13.23 8.13 11.52
CA PHE A 92 13.72 9.51 11.61
C PHE A 92 12.59 10.56 11.68
N GLY A 93 11.33 10.15 11.79
CA GLY A 93 10.17 11.04 11.88
C GLY A 93 9.73 11.66 10.54
N LYS A 94 10.11 11.08 9.40
CA LYS A 94 9.77 11.57 8.06
C LYS A 94 8.70 10.70 7.40
N VAL A 95 7.92 11.31 6.50
CA VAL A 95 7.01 10.59 5.61
C VAL A 95 7.78 10.15 4.38
N GLY A 96 7.74 8.86 4.07
CA GLY A 96 8.37 8.30 2.88
C GLY A 96 7.73 8.80 1.59
N ALA A 97 8.48 8.76 0.49
CA ALA A 97 7.90 8.97 -0.83
C ALA A 97 6.85 7.89 -1.13
N ALA A 98 5.77 8.29 -1.80
CA ALA A 98 4.66 7.42 -2.14
C ALA A 98 4.63 7.12 -3.64
N ALA A 99 4.27 5.89 -3.98
CA ALA A 99 3.90 5.48 -5.32
C ALA A 99 2.41 5.10 -5.34
N TYR A 100 1.68 5.55 -6.35
CA TYR A 100 0.27 5.25 -6.56
C TYR A 100 0.09 4.33 -7.75
N TRP A 101 -0.69 3.28 -7.56
CA TRP A 101 -0.99 2.28 -8.57
C TRP A 101 -2.48 2.21 -8.87
N PHE A 102 -2.81 1.99 -10.14
CA PHE A 102 -4.17 1.92 -10.65
C PHE A 102 -4.35 0.71 -11.54
N ILE A 103 -5.27 -0.18 -11.16
CA ILE A 103 -5.53 -1.43 -11.89
C ILE A 103 -6.95 -1.53 -12.46
N LYS A 104 -7.82 -0.59 -12.11
CA LYS A 104 -9.24 -0.60 -12.47
C LYS A 104 -9.55 0.58 -13.36
N SER A 105 -10.19 0.30 -14.49
CA SER A 105 -10.64 1.26 -15.51
C SER A 105 -9.52 2.16 -16.05
N PRO A 106 -9.66 2.67 -17.28
CA PRO A 106 -8.64 3.54 -17.82
C PRO A 106 -8.55 4.82 -16.98
N ILE A 107 -7.37 5.08 -16.40
CA ILE A 107 -7.11 6.34 -15.71
C ILE A 107 -6.67 7.37 -16.76
N PRO A 108 -7.42 8.46 -16.96
CA PRO A 108 -7.09 9.41 -18.01
C PRO A 108 -5.73 10.06 -17.75
N LEU A 109 -4.97 10.37 -18.82
CA LEU A 109 -3.69 11.10 -18.69
C LEU A 109 -3.86 12.48 -18.01
N GLU A 110 -5.09 13.02 -18.03
CA GLU A 110 -5.47 14.26 -17.36
C GLU A 110 -5.15 14.26 -15.86
N VAL A 111 -5.08 13.10 -15.19
CA VAL A 111 -4.68 13.04 -13.78
C VAL A 111 -3.28 13.59 -13.53
N LEU A 112 -2.39 13.58 -14.53
CA LEU A 112 -1.04 14.15 -14.43
C LEU A 112 -1.03 15.69 -14.49
N GLU A 113 -2.09 16.29 -15.03
CA GLU A 113 -2.29 17.74 -15.08
C GLU A 113 -3.16 18.23 -13.93
N LYS A 114 -4.15 17.41 -13.53
CA LYS A 114 -5.09 17.65 -12.42
C LYS A 114 -5.04 16.48 -11.42
N PRO A 115 -4.05 16.47 -10.51
CA PRO A 115 -3.83 15.36 -9.57
C PRO A 115 -5.04 15.02 -8.71
N ASP A 116 -5.88 15.99 -8.38
CA ASP A 116 -7.08 15.74 -7.56
C ASP A 116 -8.06 14.76 -8.25
N LEU A 117 -7.95 14.54 -9.56
CA LEU A 117 -8.73 13.51 -10.26
C LEU A 117 -8.39 12.08 -9.82
N ILE A 118 -7.20 11.83 -9.26
CA ILE A 118 -6.84 10.47 -8.78
C ILE A 118 -7.82 9.95 -7.73
N TYR A 119 -8.48 10.86 -6.99
CA TYR A 119 -9.38 10.51 -5.91
C TYR A 119 -10.67 9.86 -6.40
N GLN A 120 -11.05 10.08 -7.66
CA GLN A 120 -12.24 9.45 -8.26
C GLN A 120 -12.04 7.96 -8.52
N TYR A 121 -10.80 7.47 -8.38
CA TYR A 121 -10.43 6.10 -8.70
C TYR A 121 -10.00 5.34 -7.45
N GLU A 122 -10.18 4.01 -7.50
CA GLU A 122 -9.53 3.14 -6.54
C GLU A 122 -8.02 3.21 -6.80
N ARG A 123 -7.26 3.50 -5.75
CA ARG A 123 -5.83 3.70 -5.85
C ARG A 123 -5.14 2.97 -4.73
N ARG A 124 -3.99 2.39 -5.06
CA ARG A 124 -3.15 1.70 -4.08
C ARG A 124 -1.93 2.55 -3.85
N ARG A 125 -1.55 2.72 -2.59
CA ARG A 125 -0.36 3.48 -2.23
C ARG A 125 0.70 2.55 -1.69
N GLN A 126 1.91 2.68 -2.18
CA GLN A 126 3.10 2.08 -1.59
C GLN A 126 3.96 3.19 -0.99
N THR A 127 4.34 3.04 0.29
CA THR A 127 5.27 3.93 0.98
C THR A 127 6.41 3.13 1.60
N TYR A 128 7.62 3.67 1.57
CA TYR A 128 8.76 3.09 2.29
C TYR A 128 8.87 3.72 3.67
N ILE A 129 8.68 2.91 4.73
CA ILE A 129 8.63 3.43 6.11
C ILE A 129 9.98 3.28 6.83
N ASP A 130 10.82 2.30 6.50
CA ASP A 130 12.13 2.18 7.14
C ASP A 130 13.18 1.83 6.10
N GLY A 131 13.52 2.86 5.31
CA GLY A 131 14.26 2.69 4.06
C GLY A 131 13.57 1.69 3.13
N GLN A 132 14.35 0.94 2.36
CA GLN A 132 13.83 -0.08 1.44
C GLN A 132 13.35 -1.37 2.14
N ARG A 133 13.54 -1.50 3.46
CA ARG A 133 13.30 -2.76 4.19
C ARG A 133 11.84 -2.98 4.53
N VAL A 134 11.13 -1.92 4.91
CA VAL A 134 9.72 -1.97 5.32
C VAL A 134 8.86 -1.19 4.35
N ARG A 135 7.90 -1.88 3.72
CA ARG A 135 6.92 -1.29 2.80
C ARG A 135 5.54 -1.24 3.45
N LEU A 136 4.86 -0.12 3.28
CA LEU A 136 3.44 0.05 3.57
C LEU A 136 2.67 -0.05 2.27
N LEU A 137 1.68 -0.93 2.22
CA LEU A 137 0.75 -1.05 1.10
C LEU A 137 -0.64 -0.67 1.58
N GLU A 138 -1.29 0.24 0.87
CA GLU A 138 -2.56 0.82 1.29
C GLU A 138 -3.57 0.81 0.16
N LEU A 139 -4.85 0.61 0.49
CA LEU A 139 -5.96 0.66 -0.47
C LEU A 139 -6.92 1.79 -0.14
N PHE A 140 -7.14 2.68 -1.10
CA PHE A 140 -8.15 3.74 -1.02
C PHE A 140 -9.23 3.48 -2.06
N LYS A 141 -10.50 3.51 -1.65
CA LYS A 141 -11.62 3.43 -2.58
C LYS A 141 -11.87 4.79 -3.25
N PRO A 142 -12.64 4.81 -4.36
CA PRO A 142 -13.07 6.05 -4.97
C PRO A 142 -13.69 7.01 -3.94
N ASN A 143 -13.25 8.26 -3.99
CA ASN A 143 -13.69 9.40 -3.17
C ASN A 143 -13.43 9.25 -1.66
N GLU A 144 -12.58 8.31 -1.24
CA GLU A 144 -12.18 8.16 0.16
C GLU A 144 -10.74 8.64 0.36
N HIS A 145 -10.44 9.25 1.50
CA HIS A 145 -9.08 9.66 1.88
C HIS A 145 -8.52 8.87 3.07
N LEU A 146 -9.24 7.84 3.50
CA LEU A 146 -8.84 6.93 4.56
C LEU A 146 -8.59 5.56 3.93
N SER A 147 -7.48 4.93 4.31
CA SER A 147 -7.15 3.61 3.80
C SER A 147 -8.11 2.56 4.37
N ARG A 148 -8.52 1.59 3.54
CA ARG A 148 -9.34 0.43 3.93
C ARG A 148 -8.49 -0.71 4.51
N HIS A 149 -7.29 -0.87 3.98
CA HIS A 149 -6.34 -1.89 4.39
C HIS A 149 -4.95 -1.29 4.41
N ARG A 150 -4.18 -1.54 5.47
CA ARG A 150 -2.75 -1.25 5.51
C ARG A 150 -1.97 -2.53 5.78
N TYR A 151 -1.14 -2.91 4.84
CA TYR A 151 -0.23 -4.04 4.98
C TYR A 151 1.19 -3.52 5.19
N TYR A 152 1.86 -4.07 6.18
CA TYR A 152 3.27 -3.80 6.44
C TYR A 152 4.08 -5.03 6.04
N LEU A 153 5.04 -4.83 5.16
CA LEU A 153 5.87 -5.90 4.61
C LEU A 153 7.33 -5.70 4.99
N VAL A 154 7.99 -6.78 5.42
CA VAL A 154 9.44 -6.87 5.54
C VAL A 154 9.93 -7.76 4.40
N GLY A 155 10.69 -7.18 3.46
CA GLY A 155 10.96 -7.85 2.20
C GLY A 155 9.65 -8.12 1.45
N THR A 156 9.34 -9.39 1.17
CA THR A 156 8.09 -9.84 0.53
C THR A 156 7.04 -10.36 1.52
N TYR A 157 7.35 -10.43 2.81
CA TYR A 157 6.49 -11.05 3.81
C TYR A 157 5.64 -10.00 4.52
N VAL A 158 4.31 -10.19 4.53
CA VAL A 158 3.40 -9.41 5.37
C VAL A 158 3.65 -9.74 6.84
N VAL A 159 3.94 -8.72 7.65
CA VAL A 159 4.18 -8.87 9.10
C VAL A 159 3.06 -8.24 9.94
N ARG A 160 2.25 -7.37 9.34
CA ARG A 160 1.08 -6.75 9.97
C ARG A 160 0.05 -6.35 8.93
N HIS A 161 -1.22 -6.50 9.30
CA HIS A 161 -2.36 -6.01 8.55
C HIS A 161 -3.31 -5.25 9.46
N GLU A 162 -3.61 -4.01 9.09
CA GLU A 162 -4.62 -3.18 9.73
C GLU A 162 -5.82 -3.05 8.80
N GLN A 163 -7.00 -3.34 9.32
CA GLN A 163 -8.26 -3.27 8.59
C GLN A 163 -9.14 -2.18 9.19
N PHE A 164 -9.73 -1.37 8.33
CA PHE A 164 -10.52 -0.20 8.73
C PHE A 164 -12.00 -0.38 8.36
N ASP A 165 -12.89 0.14 9.20
CA ASP A 165 -14.33 0.19 8.98
C ASP A 165 -14.72 1.31 8.00
N ALA A 166 -16.02 1.40 7.66
CA ALA A 166 -16.59 2.42 6.78
C ALA A 166 -16.16 3.86 7.09
N ASN A 167 -15.95 4.17 8.37
CA ASN A 167 -15.61 5.48 8.91
C ASN A 167 -14.09 5.70 9.05
N GLY A 168 -13.27 4.74 8.63
CA GLY A 168 -11.82 4.76 8.76
C GLY A 168 -11.33 4.52 10.19
N ARG A 169 -12.14 3.89 11.05
CA ARG A 169 -11.69 3.39 12.35
C ARG A 169 -11.11 2.00 12.19
N VAL A 170 -10.06 1.70 12.94
CA VAL A 170 -9.47 0.36 12.95
C VAL A 170 -10.49 -0.60 13.53
N LYS A 171 -10.85 -1.64 12.76
CA LYS A 171 -11.73 -2.74 13.22
C LYS A 171 -10.93 -3.97 13.62
N ARG A 172 -9.76 -4.19 13.00
CA ARG A 172 -8.95 -5.39 13.21
C ARG A 172 -7.48 -5.11 12.95
N VAL A 173 -6.62 -5.73 13.75
CA VAL A 173 -5.17 -5.78 13.53
C VAL A 173 -4.73 -7.23 13.60
N VAL A 174 -4.05 -7.69 12.55
CA VAL A 174 -3.37 -8.98 12.50
C VAL A 174 -1.87 -8.72 12.56
N THR A 175 -1.16 -9.38 13.47
CA THR A 175 0.31 -9.28 13.58
C THR A 175 0.95 -10.65 13.58
N LEU A 176 2.10 -10.75 12.92
CA LEU A 176 2.94 -11.94 12.91
C LEU A 176 4.13 -11.75 13.85
N ASP A 177 4.50 -12.78 14.61
CA ASP A 177 5.60 -12.82 15.56
C ASP A 177 5.64 -11.63 16.55
N GLY A 178 4.46 -11.08 16.85
CA GLY A 178 4.28 -9.92 17.72
C GLY A 178 4.90 -8.65 17.13
N TRP A 179 4.91 -8.49 15.81
CA TRP A 179 5.44 -7.28 15.18
C TRP A 179 4.64 -6.03 15.58
N ARG A 180 5.35 -4.97 15.99
CA ARG A 180 4.82 -3.71 16.56
C ARG A 180 5.57 -2.48 16.01
N GLN A 181 6.20 -2.63 14.85
CA GLN A 181 6.84 -1.54 14.13
C GLN A 181 5.89 -1.05 13.03
N PRO A 182 6.21 0.03 12.31
CA PRO A 182 7.12 1.10 12.69
C PRO A 182 6.46 2.01 13.73
N ARG A 183 7.28 2.88 14.32
CA ARG A 183 6.82 3.81 15.35
C ARG A 183 5.62 4.61 14.83
N PRO A 184 4.53 4.67 15.60
CA PRO A 184 3.39 5.45 15.20
C PRO A 184 3.79 6.91 14.94
N GLY A 185 3.18 7.55 13.93
CA GLY A 185 3.24 9.00 13.80
C GLY A 185 2.71 9.70 15.07
N PRO A 186 2.76 11.04 15.18
CA PRO A 186 2.41 11.75 16.42
C PRO A 186 1.00 11.48 16.97
N LYS A 187 0.11 10.90 16.16
CA LYS A 187 -1.25 10.47 16.52
C LYS A 187 -1.61 9.17 15.78
N PRO A 188 -1.18 8.00 16.25
CA PRO A 188 -1.55 6.78 15.55
C PRO A 188 -3.02 6.44 15.74
N ASP A 189 -3.59 5.77 14.74
CA ASP A 189 -4.90 5.14 14.86
C ASP A 189 -4.90 3.98 15.88
N ILE A 190 -3.72 3.41 16.18
CA ILE A 190 -3.53 2.26 17.08
C ILE A 190 -2.42 2.56 18.09
N ASP A 191 -2.75 2.50 19.38
CA ASP A 191 -1.75 2.38 20.43
C ASP A 191 -1.39 0.91 20.62
N ASP A 192 -0.22 0.52 20.09
CA ASP A 192 0.30 -0.85 20.16
C ASP A 192 0.45 -1.37 21.61
N LYS A 193 0.49 -0.50 22.62
CA LYS A 193 0.48 -0.89 24.04
C LYS A 193 -0.82 -1.56 24.46
N LEU A 194 -1.91 -1.30 23.74
CA LEU A 194 -3.23 -1.90 23.99
C LEU A 194 -3.34 -3.30 23.38
N LEU A 195 -2.45 -3.69 22.47
CA LEU A 195 -2.44 -5.00 21.81
C LEU A 195 -1.80 -6.07 22.71
N THR A 196 -2.43 -6.33 23.86
CA THR A 196 -1.97 -7.28 24.89
C THR A 196 -2.31 -8.73 24.54
N ASP A 197 -1.64 -9.67 25.23
CA ASP A 197 -1.92 -11.11 25.20
C ASP A 197 -2.85 -11.52 26.36
N ASP A 198 -3.67 -10.58 26.86
CA ASP A 198 -4.60 -10.86 27.97
C ASP A 198 -5.64 -11.93 27.57
N GLY A 199 -5.83 -12.92 28.45
CA GLY A 199 -6.71 -14.05 28.18
C GLY A 199 -6.07 -15.19 27.37
N LEU A 200 -4.79 -15.10 27.03
CA LEU A 200 -4.06 -16.19 26.36
C LEU A 200 -3.71 -17.32 27.35
N SER A 201 -4.22 -18.53 27.10
CA SER A 201 -3.96 -19.72 27.93
C SER A 201 -2.74 -20.52 27.48
N ILE A 202 -2.34 -20.41 26.21
CA ILE A 202 -1.22 -21.13 25.58
C ILE A 202 0.15 -20.48 25.82
N LYS A 203 0.46 -20.13 27.07
CA LYS A 203 1.65 -19.35 27.44
C LYS A 203 3.00 -20.02 27.17
N THR A 204 3.02 -21.33 26.97
CA THR A 204 4.22 -22.13 26.70
C THR A 204 4.44 -22.41 25.21
N HIS A 205 3.66 -21.79 24.33
CA HIS A 205 3.79 -21.97 22.88
C HIS A 205 4.33 -20.69 22.24
N GLN A 206 5.11 -20.85 21.17
CA GLN A 206 5.49 -19.72 20.32
C GLN A 206 4.25 -19.29 19.53
N ILE A 207 3.79 -18.05 19.75
CA ILE A 207 2.63 -17.49 19.05
C ILE A 207 3.09 -16.79 17.78
N TYR A 208 2.56 -17.26 16.65
CA TYR A 208 2.88 -16.73 15.33
C TYR A 208 1.90 -15.60 14.95
N HIS A 209 0.64 -15.94 14.67
CA HIS A 209 -0.41 -14.94 14.41
C HIS A 209 -1.07 -14.46 15.70
N ARG A 210 -1.37 -13.16 15.78
CA ARG A 210 -2.30 -12.56 16.75
C ARG A 210 -3.32 -11.73 16.01
N VAL A 211 -4.60 -11.93 16.31
CA VAL A 211 -5.72 -11.16 15.76
C VAL A 211 -6.43 -10.43 16.88
N HIS A 212 -6.38 -9.11 16.80
CA HIS A 212 -7.10 -8.20 17.69
C HIS A 212 -8.26 -7.57 16.95
N GLU A 213 -9.47 -7.68 17.51
CA GLU A 213 -10.64 -6.94 17.04
C GLU A 213 -10.95 -5.77 17.96
N PHE A 214 -11.38 -4.65 17.38
CA PHE A 214 -11.66 -3.41 18.10
C PHE A 214 -13.16 -3.23 18.24
N ASP A 215 -13.60 -2.89 19.45
CA ASP A 215 -14.99 -2.52 19.69
C ASP A 215 -15.31 -1.08 19.23
N SER A 216 -16.56 -0.66 19.40
CA SER A 216 -17.01 0.70 19.03
C SER A 216 -16.35 1.82 19.83
N GLN A 217 -15.70 1.50 20.96
CA GLN A 217 -14.92 2.43 21.80
C GLN A 217 -13.43 2.43 21.42
N GLY A 218 -13.01 1.61 20.46
CA GLY A 218 -11.61 1.48 20.05
C GLY A 218 -10.78 0.63 21.00
N LYS A 219 -11.41 -0.19 21.85
CA LYS A 219 -10.69 -1.11 22.74
C LYS A 219 -10.41 -2.42 22.00
N PRO A 220 -9.14 -2.86 21.89
CA PRO A 220 -8.81 -4.13 21.28
C PRO A 220 -9.12 -5.31 22.20
N LYS A 221 -9.50 -6.43 21.59
CA LYS A 221 -9.63 -7.74 22.21
C LYS A 221 -8.91 -8.77 21.36
N LEU A 222 -8.03 -9.56 21.97
CA LEU A 222 -7.43 -10.71 21.29
C LEU A 222 -8.53 -11.77 21.06
N VAL A 223 -8.83 -12.09 19.80
CA VAL A 223 -9.91 -13.02 19.43
C VAL A 223 -9.41 -14.30 18.80
N ALA A 224 -8.22 -14.29 18.21
CA ALA A 224 -7.61 -15.46 17.62
C ALA A 224 -6.09 -15.39 17.62
N VAL A 225 -5.49 -16.58 17.60
CA VAL A 225 -4.05 -16.79 17.58
C VAL A 225 -3.72 -18.02 16.74
N SER A 226 -2.48 -18.09 16.27
CA SER A 226 -1.88 -19.36 15.88
C SER A 226 -0.61 -19.61 16.68
N TRP A 227 -0.32 -20.87 16.94
CA TRP A 227 0.78 -21.26 17.80
C TRP A 227 1.43 -22.54 17.34
N ASP A 228 2.73 -22.67 17.60
CA ASP A 228 3.47 -23.93 17.40
C ASP A 228 2.83 -25.03 18.24
N ARG A 229 2.43 -26.15 17.62
CA ARG A 229 1.89 -27.32 18.32
C ARG A 229 2.88 -27.90 19.33
N ALA A 230 4.19 -27.75 19.08
CA ALA A 230 5.20 -28.17 20.02
C ALA A 230 5.29 -27.21 21.22
N ILE A 231 5.36 -27.78 22.43
CA ILE A 231 5.70 -27.01 23.63
C ILE A 231 7.19 -26.65 23.53
N ARG A 232 7.49 -25.37 23.33
CA ARG A 232 8.86 -24.85 23.20
C ARG A 232 9.02 -23.63 24.09
N ASN A 233 10.25 -23.26 24.41
CA ASN A 233 10.48 -22.00 25.11
C ASN A 233 9.95 -20.84 24.23
N PRO A 234 8.88 -20.13 24.64
CA PRO A 234 8.25 -19.09 23.82
C PRO A 234 9.18 -17.90 23.57
N LEU A 235 10.24 -17.75 24.38
CA LEU A 235 11.27 -16.72 24.21
C LEU A 235 12.30 -17.07 23.13
N LYS A 236 12.40 -18.35 22.74
CA LYS A 236 13.31 -18.79 21.69
C LYS A 236 12.56 -18.78 20.35
N LYS A 237 12.69 -17.67 19.61
CA LYS A 237 12.13 -17.55 18.26
C LYS A 237 12.81 -18.57 17.34
N THR A 238 12.07 -19.60 16.94
CA THR A 238 12.49 -20.57 15.94
C THR A 238 11.71 -20.37 14.65
N SER A 239 12.28 -20.79 13.52
CA SER A 239 11.52 -20.83 12.26
C SER A 239 10.34 -21.78 12.43
N LEU A 240 9.13 -21.28 12.17
CA LEU A 240 7.91 -22.06 12.21
C LEU A 240 7.48 -22.35 10.78
N LEU A 241 7.12 -23.61 10.50
CA LEU A 241 6.44 -23.98 9.27
C LEU A 241 4.94 -23.89 9.51
N SER A 242 4.18 -23.43 8.52
CA SER A 242 2.71 -23.31 8.63
C SER A 242 2.03 -24.64 9.01
N ALA A 243 2.63 -25.78 8.63
CA ALA A 243 2.18 -27.13 8.96
C ALA A 243 2.30 -27.48 10.46
N ASP A 244 3.19 -26.81 11.19
CA ASP A 244 3.41 -27.03 12.62
C ASP A 244 2.48 -26.18 13.51
N LEU A 245 1.67 -25.31 12.89
CA LEU A 245 0.79 -24.40 13.61
C LEU A 245 -0.57 -25.01 13.89
N ALA A 246 -1.12 -24.67 15.06
CA ALA A 246 -2.54 -24.77 15.36
C ALA A 246 -3.17 -23.37 15.28
N TYR A 247 -4.45 -23.31 14.90
CA TYR A 247 -5.18 -22.05 14.67
C TYR A 247 -6.46 -22.05 15.48
N GLY A 248 -6.63 -21.06 16.35
CA GLY A 248 -7.74 -21.11 17.30
C GLY A 248 -7.90 -19.86 18.16
N THR A 249 -8.71 -20.01 19.20
CA THR A 249 -8.97 -18.94 20.17
C THR A 249 -7.80 -18.78 21.15
N PRO A 250 -7.71 -17.64 21.85
CA PRO A 250 -6.73 -17.44 22.93
C PRO A 250 -6.84 -18.45 24.07
N SER A 251 -7.99 -19.12 24.21
CA SER A 251 -8.23 -20.17 25.19
C SER A 251 -7.77 -21.56 24.75
N ALA A 252 -6.91 -21.67 23.73
CA ALA A 252 -6.40 -22.92 23.15
C ALA A 252 -7.44 -23.77 22.39
N LYS A 253 -8.61 -23.22 22.06
CA LYS A 253 -9.61 -23.97 21.27
C LYS A 253 -9.27 -23.86 19.79
N GLU A 254 -8.79 -24.94 19.19
CA GLU A 254 -8.61 -25.04 17.74
C GLU A 254 -9.96 -24.87 17.03
N LEU A 255 -10.00 -23.99 16.03
CA LEU A 255 -11.20 -23.68 15.24
C LEU A 255 -10.97 -23.85 13.74
N TRP A 256 -9.77 -23.53 13.25
CA TRP A 256 -9.43 -23.59 11.84
C TRP A 256 -8.39 -24.68 11.60
N LYS A 257 -8.55 -25.45 10.51
CA LYS A 257 -7.73 -26.63 10.23
C LYS A 257 -6.43 -26.30 9.51
N SER A 258 -6.34 -25.13 8.88
CA SER A 258 -5.17 -24.70 8.11
C SER A 258 -4.96 -23.19 8.16
N GLU A 259 -3.80 -22.75 7.66
CA GLU A 259 -3.49 -21.32 7.52
C GLU A 259 -4.47 -20.63 6.58
N GLU A 260 -4.84 -21.28 5.48
CA GLU A 260 -5.75 -20.74 4.47
C GLU A 260 -7.13 -20.49 5.08
N GLU A 261 -7.66 -21.44 5.86
CA GLU A 261 -8.96 -21.30 6.52
C GLU A 261 -8.93 -20.17 7.56
N PHE A 262 -7.84 -20.05 8.31
CA PHE A 262 -7.62 -18.96 9.26
C PHE A 262 -7.56 -17.60 8.55
N CYS A 263 -6.76 -17.50 7.49
CA CYS A 263 -6.59 -16.28 6.69
C CYS A 263 -7.90 -15.84 6.06
N GLN A 264 -8.65 -16.78 5.47
CA GLN A 264 -9.95 -16.52 4.87
C GLN A 264 -10.96 -16.00 5.90
N HIS A 265 -10.98 -16.57 7.11
CA HIS A 265 -11.89 -16.14 8.17
C HIS A 265 -11.64 -14.69 8.60
N PHE A 266 -10.38 -14.27 8.65
CA PHE A 266 -10.00 -12.92 9.09
C PHE A 266 -9.79 -11.92 7.96
N ASP A 267 -10.06 -12.30 6.71
CA ASP A 267 -9.76 -11.49 5.52
C ASP A 267 -8.30 -11.00 5.53
N PHE A 268 -7.38 -11.89 5.89
CA PHE A 268 -5.95 -11.64 5.93
C PHE A 268 -5.30 -12.29 4.70
N SER A 269 -4.45 -11.56 3.98
CA SER A 269 -3.65 -12.12 2.88
C SER A 269 -2.16 -12.03 3.22
N PRO A 270 -1.44 -13.17 3.31
CA PRO A 270 0.02 -13.19 3.43
C PRO A 270 0.75 -12.50 2.26
N ALA A 271 0.10 -12.38 1.11
CA ALA A 271 0.60 -11.73 -0.10
C ALA A 271 0.02 -10.31 -0.33
N ALA A 272 -0.78 -9.79 0.62
CA ALA A 272 -1.47 -8.50 0.50
C ALA A 272 -2.38 -8.37 -0.73
N GLU A 273 -3.03 -9.46 -1.16
CA GLU A 273 -3.88 -9.55 -2.36
C GLU A 273 -5.02 -8.51 -2.41
N GLN A 274 -5.54 -8.09 -1.27
CA GLN A 274 -6.59 -7.06 -1.21
C GLN A 274 -6.08 -5.71 -1.72
N VAL A 275 -4.77 -5.45 -1.61
CA VAL A 275 -4.15 -4.22 -2.11
C VAL A 275 -3.42 -4.46 -3.43
N PHE A 276 -2.68 -5.55 -3.59
CA PHE A 276 -1.90 -5.87 -4.79
C PHE A 276 -2.10 -7.34 -5.26
N PRO A 277 -3.28 -7.70 -5.79
CA PRO A 277 -3.60 -9.03 -6.30
C PRO A 277 -2.78 -9.41 -7.54
N ASP A 278 -2.37 -8.42 -8.33
CA ASP A 278 -1.44 -8.54 -9.46
C ASP A 278 -0.08 -9.09 -9.02
N VAL A 279 0.50 -8.54 -7.94
CA VAL A 279 1.76 -9.06 -7.39
C VAL A 279 1.61 -10.50 -6.92
N ALA A 280 0.48 -10.83 -6.28
CA ALA A 280 0.19 -12.21 -5.85
C ALA A 280 0.04 -13.18 -7.03
N ASN A 281 -0.46 -12.69 -8.17
CA ASN A 281 -0.56 -13.45 -9.41
C ASN A 281 0.76 -13.52 -10.21
N GLY A 282 1.86 -12.96 -9.67
CA GLY A 282 3.16 -12.93 -10.34
C GLY A 282 3.24 -11.89 -11.47
N GLU A 283 2.30 -10.96 -11.52
CA GLU A 283 2.32 -9.85 -12.48
C GLU A 283 3.12 -8.69 -11.88
N ASP A 284 4.13 -8.20 -12.60
CA ASP A 284 4.85 -7.00 -12.21
C ASP A 284 3.94 -5.79 -12.44
N PRO A 285 3.51 -5.07 -11.39
CA PRO A 285 2.62 -3.95 -11.56
C PRO A 285 3.24 -2.89 -12.49
N GLU A 286 4.59 -2.79 -12.59
CA GLU A 286 5.29 -1.88 -13.51
C GLU A 286 5.21 -2.28 -14.98
N GLN A 287 4.92 -3.55 -15.26
CA GLN A 287 4.81 -4.13 -16.61
C GLN A 287 3.36 -4.20 -17.11
N ILE A 288 2.38 -4.05 -16.20
CA ILE A 288 0.94 -4.00 -16.51
C ILE A 288 0.56 -2.69 -17.19
#